data_AF-A0A1X7MXH7-F1
#
_entry.id   AF-A0A1X7MXH7-F1
#
_cell.length_a   1.000
_cell.length_b   1.000
_cell.length_c   1.000
_cell.angle_alpha   90.00
_cell.angle_beta   90.00
_cell.angle_gamma   90.00
#
_symmetry.space_group_name_H-M   'P 1'
#
loop_
_entity.id
_entity.type
_entity.pdbx_description
1 polymer ?
#
loop_
_entity_poly.entity_id
_entity_poly.type
_entity_poly.pdbx_seq_one_letter_code
_entity_poly.pdbx_strand_id
1 'polypeptide(L)' 'MTTQPATIEQLEKKIAQAYQVIGQLLEQSGFDGGEGRRALDYFSGDDFDPDFLPWPRPGEEGLRPEQLNAGNDG' A
#
# COMPACT_ATOMS: atom_id res chain seq x y z
N MET A 1 23.94 28.59 3.62
CA MET A 1 23.42 27.61 4.60
C MET A 1 23.83 26.24 4.12
N THR A 2 24.77 25.59 4.79
CA THR A 2 25.11 24.19 4.52
C THR A 2 24.08 23.32 5.24
N THR A 3 23.25 22.60 4.48
CA THR A 3 22.31 21.62 5.04
C THR A 3 23.12 20.48 5.64
N GLN A 4 23.13 20.36 6.97
CA GLN A 4 23.71 19.19 7.62
C GLN A 4 22.89 17.95 7.25
N PRO A 5 23.55 16.79 7.06
CA PRO A 5 22.83 15.54 6.82
C PRO A 5 21.89 15.25 7.99
N ALA A 6 20.65 14.85 7.68
CA ALA A 6 19.68 14.48 8.69
C ALA A 6 20.16 13.23 9.45
N THR A 7 19.91 13.19 10.76
CA THR A 7 20.16 11.99 11.57
C THR A 7 19.13 10.90 11.24
N ILE A 8 19.44 9.64 11.56
CA ILE A 8 18.51 8.51 11.39
C ILE A 8 17.18 8.79 12.12
N GLU A 9 17.24 9.26 13.36
CA GLU A 9 16.05 9.62 14.15
C GLU A 9 15.20 10.73 13.47
N GLN A 10 15.85 11.70 12.81
CA GLN A 10 15.13 12.73 12.06
C GLN A 10 14.44 12.18 10.83
N LEU A 11 15.06 11.20 10.15
CA LEU A 11 14.47 10.52 9.00
C LEU A 11 13.29 9.65 9.41
N GLU A 12 13.42 8.87 10.49
CA GLU A 12 12.33 8.07 11.06
C GLU A 12 11.11 8.94 11.43
N LYS A 13 11.34 10.08 12.08
CA LYS A 13 10.27 11.05 12.38
C LYS A 13 9.61 11.60 11.11
N LYS A 14 10.39 11.85 10.06
CA LYS A 14 9.87 12.37 8.79
C LYS A 14 9.01 11.33 8.08
N ILE A 15 9.43 10.07 8.12
CA ILE A 15 8.70 8.93 7.59
C ILE A 15 7.38 8.76 8.34
N ALA A 16 7.40 8.77 9.68
CA ALA A 16 6.19 8.73 10.51
C ALA A 16 5.20 9.87 10.18
N GLN A 17 5.69 11.09 9.96
CA GLN A 17 4.87 12.21 9.50
C GLN A 17 4.27 11.99 8.12
N ALA A 18 5.03 11.43 7.18
CA ALA A 18 4.55 11.14 5.84
C ALA A 18 3.37 10.16 5.87
N TYR A 19 3.41 9.11 6.69
CA TYR A 19 2.28 8.18 6.87
C TYR A 19 1.00 8.88 7.33
N GLN A 20 1.12 9.76 8.33
CA GLN A 20 -0.04 10.51 8.85
C GLN A 20 -0.66 11.39 7.76
N VAL A 21 0.16 12.07 6.96
CA VAL A 21 -0.29 12.91 5.85
C VAL A 21 -0.97 12.08 4.76
N ILE A 22 -0.39 10.94 4.38
CA ILE A 22 -0.97 10.04 3.38
C ILE A 22 -2.33 9.51 3.86
N GLY A 23 -2.43 9.08 5.12
CA GLY A 23 -3.69 8.66 5.73
C GLY A 23 -4.77 9.75 5.66
N GLN A 24 -4.42 10.98 6.02
CA GLN A 24 -5.34 12.13 5.96
C GLN A 24 -5.79 12.45 4.53
N LEU A 25 -4.88 12.40 3.55
CA LEU A 25 -5.21 12.66 2.14
C LEU A 25 -6.12 11.56 1.56
N LEU A 26 -5.92 10.30 1.93
CA LEU A 26 -6.79 9.19 1.53
C LEU A 26 -8.20 9.33 2.11
N GLU A 27 -8.30 9.68 3.39
CA GLU A 27 -9.60 9.96 4.03
C GLU A 27 -10.33 11.12 3.35
N GLN A 28 -9.61 12.20 3.01
CA GLN A 28 -10.20 13.38 2.34
C GLN A 28 -10.60 13.14 0.88
N SER A 29 -9.93 12.23 0.19
CA SER A 29 -10.20 11.94 -1.23
C SER A 29 -11.38 10.98 -1.44
N GLY A 30 -11.91 10.35 -0.38
CA GLY A 30 -12.94 9.31 -0.51
C GLY A 30 -12.42 8.07 -1.24
N PHE A 31 -11.11 7.82 -1.17
CA PHE A 31 -10.44 6.67 -1.77
C PHE A 31 -10.32 5.51 -0.76
N ASP A 32 -11.41 5.22 -0.07
CA ASP A 32 -11.59 4.13 0.90
C ASP A 32 -11.91 2.77 0.24
N GLY A 33 -11.82 2.71 -1.10
CA GLY A 33 -11.84 1.47 -1.87
C GLY A 33 -10.58 0.60 -1.64
N GLY A 34 -10.62 -0.65 -2.13
CA GLY A 34 -9.57 -1.65 -1.88
C GLY A 34 -8.15 -1.22 -2.29
N GLU A 35 -8.00 -0.32 -3.25
CA GLU A 35 -6.70 0.22 -3.68
C GLU A 35 -6.07 1.16 -2.66
N GLY A 36 -6.86 2.04 -2.02
CA GLY A 36 -6.36 2.95 -0.98
C GLY A 36 -5.92 2.20 0.28
N ARG A 37 -6.64 1.13 0.64
CA ARG A 37 -6.26 0.25 1.75
C ARG A 37 -4.97 -0.51 1.47
N ARG A 38 -4.81 -1.06 0.25
CA ARG A 38 -3.56 -1.73 -0.18
C ARG A 38 -2.36 -0.79 -0.18
N ALA A 39 -2.55 0.45 -0.61
CA ALA A 39 -1.48 1.44 -0.58
C ALA A 39 -0.99 1.69 0.85
N LEU A 40 -1.92 1.86 1.81
CA LEU A 40 -1.58 2.03 3.22
C LEU A 40 -0.86 0.81 3.81
N ASP A 41 -1.33 -0.40 3.50
CA ASP A 41 -0.71 -1.63 3.99
C ASP A 41 0.72 -1.80 3.44
N TYR A 42 0.97 -1.56 2.15
CA TYR A 42 2.33 -1.61 1.61
C TYR A 42 3.24 -0.59 2.26
N PHE A 43 2.80 0.67 2.35
CA PHE A 43 3.62 1.66 2.99
C PHE A 43 3.87 1.25 4.44
N SER A 44 2.97 0.59 5.16
CA SER A 44 3.21 0.19 6.56
C SER A 44 4.37 -0.81 6.76
N GLY A 45 4.90 -1.42 5.69
CA GLY A 45 6.08 -2.28 5.72
C GLY A 45 7.41 -1.52 5.56
N ASP A 46 8.50 -2.18 5.94
CA ASP A 46 9.86 -1.62 5.85
C ASP A 46 10.54 -1.86 4.48
N ASP A 47 9.94 -2.72 3.65
CA ASP A 47 10.49 -3.12 2.36
C ASP A 47 10.06 -2.17 1.23
N PHE A 48 11.00 -1.86 0.34
CA PHE A 48 10.73 -1.12 -0.88
C PHE A 48 10.67 -2.06 -2.08
N ASP A 49 9.51 -2.10 -2.73
CA ASP A 49 9.27 -2.78 -4.01
C ASP A 49 9.13 -1.74 -5.15
N PRO A 50 10.08 -1.67 -6.10
CA PRO A 50 9.97 -0.78 -7.26
C PRO A 50 8.85 -1.17 -8.23
N ASP A 51 8.39 -2.42 -8.19
CA ASP A 51 7.32 -2.97 -9.04
C ASP A 51 5.96 -2.95 -8.34
N PHE A 52 5.86 -2.26 -7.20
CA PHE A 52 4.63 -2.04 -6.44
C PHE A 52 3.46 -1.52 -7.30
N LEU A 53 3.76 -0.85 -8.41
CA LEU A 53 2.77 -0.37 -9.36
C LEU A 53 3.02 -0.94 -10.76
N PRO A 54 1.95 -1.21 -11.54
CA PRO A 54 0.53 -0.95 -11.26
C PRO A 54 -0.11 -1.97 -10.32
N TRP A 55 -1.23 -1.61 -9.66
CA TRP A 55 -1.99 -2.57 -8.86
C TRP A 55 -2.38 -3.79 -9.72
N PRO A 56 -2.12 -5.02 -9.25
CA PRO A 56 -2.73 -6.19 -9.87
C PRO A 56 -4.25 -5.99 -9.85
N ARG A 57 -4.89 -6.23 -10.99
CA ARG A 57 -6.34 -6.04 -11.05
C ARG A 57 -6.99 -7.06 -10.09
N PRO A 58 -8.14 -6.75 -9.47
CA PRO A 58 -8.84 -7.67 -8.57
C PRO A 58 -9.16 -9.08 -9.11
N GLY A 59 -8.87 -9.37 -10.39
CA GLY A 59 -9.01 -10.69 -11.01
C GLY A 59 -7.70 -11.46 -11.23
N GLU A 60 -6.54 -10.90 -10.88
CA GLU A 60 -5.23 -11.58 -10.97
C GLU A 60 -4.81 -12.23 -9.65
N GLU A 61 -5.34 -11.76 -8.52
CA GLU A 61 -5.15 -12.33 -7.19
C GLU A 61 -6.27 -13.35 -6.87
N GLY A 62 -6.13 -14.55 -7.42
CA GLY A 62 -6.91 -15.72 -6.98
C GLY A 62 -8.11 -16.03 -7.86
N LEU A 63 -8.19 -17.30 -8.26
CA LEU A 63 -9.38 -17.88 -8.90
C LEU A 63 -10.61 -17.54 -8.06
N ARG A 64 -11.63 -16.96 -8.70
CA ARG A 64 -12.91 -16.68 -8.05
C ARG A 64 -13.45 -17.99 -7.45
N PRO A 65 -14.17 -17.97 -6.32
CA PRO A 65 -14.76 -19.18 -5.73
C PRO A 65 -15.57 -20.00 -6.74
N GLU A 66 -16.19 -19.32 -7.71
CA GLU A 66 -16.91 -19.87 -8.87
C GLU A 66 -16.07 -20.85 -9.72
N GLN A 67 -14.74 -20.66 -9.78
CA GLN A 67 -13.79 -21.49 -10.52
C GLN A 67 -13.22 -22.64 -9.69
N LEU A 68 -13.30 -22.56 -8.35
CA LEU A 68 -12.89 -23.65 -7.45
C LEU A 68 -13.94 -24.77 -7.39
N ASN A 69 -15.19 -24.48 -7.72
CA ASN A 69 -16.30 -25.45 -7.66
C ASN A 69 -16.48 -26.28 -8.94
N ALA A 70 -15.82 -25.91 -10.05
CA ALA A 70 -15.95 -26.61 -11.35
C ALA A 70 -15.20 -27.96 -11.41
N GLY A 71 -14.53 -28.36 -10.33
CA GLY A 71 -13.74 -29.60 -10.25
C GLY A 71 -14.36 -30.71 -9.39
N ASN A 72 -15.58 -30.54 -8.84
CA ASN A 72 -16.16 -31.48 -7.88
C ASN A 72 -17.50 -32.14 -8.30
N ASP A 73 -17.90 -31.99 -9.57
CA ASP A 73 -19.04 -32.75 -10.11
C ASP A 73 -18.51 -33.97 -10.88
N GLY A 74 -18.07 -34.97 -10.13
CA GLY A 74 -17.81 -36.34 -10.59
C GLY A 74 -19.02 -37.25 -10.34
#